data_AF-A0A0P8CHN0-F1
#
_entry.id   AF-A0A0P8CHN0-F1
#
_cell.length_a   1.000
_cell.length_b   1.000
_cell.length_c   1.000
_cell.angle_alpha   90.00
_cell.angle_beta   90.00
_cell.angle_gamma   90.00
#
_symmetry.space_group_name_H-M   'P 1'
#
loop_
_entity.id
_entity.type
_entity.pdbx_description
1 polymer ?
#
loop_
_entity_poly.entity_id
_entity_poly.type
_entity_poly.pdbx_seq_one_letter_code
_entity_poly.pdbx_strand_id
1 'polypeptide(L)' 'LEDDFFKRLGYTVRECSLLGSERKGYFLYIKANSEDIDRAEKKFEGIGLKKLIGEELKIVTAAFIAEEENAASGMGMIFG' A
#
# COMPACT_ATOMS: atom_id res chain seq x y z
N LEU A 1 -10.15 -11.26 -8.94
CA LEU A 1 -8.69 -10.97 -8.85
C LEU A 1 -7.90 -12.23 -9.23
N GLU A 2 -8.20 -12.86 -10.39
CA GLU A 2 -7.54 -14.11 -10.85
C GLU A 2 -6.36 -13.86 -11.80
N ASP A 3 -6.05 -12.59 -12.06
CA ASP A 3 -5.00 -12.18 -12.99
C ASP A 3 -3.60 -12.41 -12.40
N ASP A 4 -2.76 -13.18 -13.11
CA ASP A 4 -1.33 -13.39 -12.76
C ASP A 4 -0.54 -12.08 -12.64
N PHE A 5 -1.08 -10.99 -13.19
CA PHE A 5 -0.56 -9.65 -13.03
C PHE A 5 -0.51 -9.20 -11.56
N PHE A 6 -1.61 -9.38 -10.82
CA PHE A 6 -1.65 -8.99 -9.40
C PHE A 6 -0.92 -9.94 -8.48
N LYS A 7 -0.80 -11.23 -8.86
CA LYS A 7 0.01 -12.20 -8.11
C LYS A 7 1.52 -11.89 -8.20
N ARG A 8 1.94 -11.26 -9.29
CA ARG A 8 3.34 -10.85 -9.52
C ARG A 8 3.64 -9.42 -9.09
N LEU A 9 2.64 -8.55 -9.10
CA LEU A 9 2.72 -7.23 -8.48
C LEU A 9 2.85 -7.42 -6.97
N GLY A 10 3.97 -6.97 -6.40
CA GLY A 10 4.07 -6.82 -4.96
C GLY A 10 3.04 -5.80 -4.49
N TYR A 11 1.98 -6.27 -3.85
CA TYR A 11 1.01 -5.43 -3.16
C TYR A 11 0.95 -5.80 -1.69
N THR A 12 0.76 -4.78 -0.86
CA THR A 12 0.64 -4.93 0.59
C THR A 12 -0.62 -4.21 1.04
N VAL A 13 -1.43 -4.90 1.84
CA VAL A 13 -2.61 -4.31 2.49
C VAL A 13 -2.33 -4.16 3.98
N ARG A 14 -2.63 -2.98 4.51
CA ARG A 14 -2.49 -2.66 5.94
C ARG A 14 -3.65 -1.84 6.44
N GLU A 15 -3.99 -2.06 7.71
CA GLU A 15 -4.99 -1.23 8.38
C GLU A 15 -4.43 0.18 8.57
N CYS A 16 -5.27 1.19 8.36
CA CYS A 16 -4.85 2.59 8.45
C CYS A 16 -4.26 2.95 9.83
N SER A 17 -4.82 2.39 10.90
CA SER A 17 -4.38 2.58 12.28
C SER A 17 -2.94 2.11 12.53
N LEU A 18 -2.55 0.99 11.93
CA LEU A 18 -1.21 0.40 12.05
C LEU A 18 -0.13 1.26 11.38
N LEU A 19 -0.53 2.14 10.46
CA LEU A 19 0.36 3.07 9.78
C LEU A 19 0.29 4.50 10.35
N GLY A 20 -0.29 4.65 11.55
CA GLY A 20 -0.40 5.93 12.25
C GLY A 20 -1.42 6.90 11.64
N SER A 21 -2.39 6.40 10.85
CA SER A 21 -3.46 7.22 10.28
C SER A 21 -4.75 7.10 11.11
N GLU A 22 -5.43 8.23 11.33
CA GLU A 22 -6.76 8.27 11.96
C GLU A 22 -7.89 7.78 11.04
N ARG A 23 -7.57 7.45 9.77
CA ARG A 23 -8.55 6.91 8.84
C ARG A 23 -9.04 5.54 9.30
N LYS A 24 -10.29 5.22 8.98
CA LYS A 24 -10.85 3.88 9.14
C LYS A 24 -10.67 3.09 7.85
N GLY A 25 -10.38 1.79 7.99
CA GLY A 25 -10.24 0.87 6.86
C GLY A 25 -8.80 0.51 6.57
N TYR A 26 -8.50 0.27 5.28
CA TYR A 26 -7.24 -0.28 4.83
C TYR A 26 -6.61 0.57 3.74
N PHE A 27 -5.28 0.65 3.77
CA PHE A 27 -4.48 1.10 2.65
C PHE A 27 -4.04 -0.10 1.81
N LEU A 28 -4.03 0.12 0.50
CA LEU A 28 -3.43 -0.76 -0.49
C LEU A 28 -2.17 -0.07 -1.04
N TYR A 29 -1.02 -0.64 -0.77
CA TYR A 29 0.26 -0.22 -1.32
C TYR A 29 0.64 -1.12 -2.48
N ILE A 30 1.08 -0.53 -3.59
CA ILE A 30 1.52 -1.25 -4.79
C ILE A 30 2.89 -0.71 -5.17
N LYS A 31 3.89 -1.59 -5.17
CA LYS A 31 5.25 -1.26 -5.58
C LYS A 31 5.47 -1.75 -7.01
N ALA A 32 5.39 -0.84 -7.97
CA ALA A 32 5.50 -1.15 -9.39
C ALA A 32 6.07 0.03 -10.19
N ASN A 33 6.44 -0.24 -11.45
CA ASN A 33 6.75 0.83 -12.40
C ASN A 33 5.47 1.58 -12.83
N SER A 34 5.64 2.73 -13.49
CA SER A 34 4.51 3.57 -13.91
C SER A 34 3.52 2.86 -14.83
N GLU A 35 4.00 2.04 -15.77
CA GLU A 35 3.13 1.31 -16.71
C GLU A 35 2.22 0.31 -15.99
N ASP A 36 2.74 -0.36 -14.97
CA ASP A 36 2.00 -1.33 -14.18
C ASP A 36 1.05 -0.65 -13.18
N ILE A 37 1.41 0.52 -12.64
CA ILE A 37 0.49 1.35 -11.85
C ILE A 37 -0.70 1.78 -12.71
N ASP A 38 -0.48 2.29 -13.92
CA ASP A 38 -1.57 2.71 -14.80
C ASP A 38 -2.53 1.55 -15.13
N ARG A 39 -1.99 0.34 -15.34
CA ARG A 39 -2.79 -0.88 -15.54
C ARG A 39 -3.58 -1.27 -14.29
N ALA A 40 -2.97 -1.16 -13.11
CA ALA A 40 -3.63 -1.45 -11.86
C ALA A 40 -4.78 -0.45 -11.61
N GLU A 41 -4.56 0.84 -11.85
CA GLU A 41 -5.59 1.88 -11.71
C GLU A 41 -6.82 1.60 -12.57
N LYS A 42 -6.62 1.23 -13.85
CA LYS A 42 -7.72 0.81 -14.73
C LYS A 42 -8.51 -0.38 -14.19
N LYS A 43 -7.84 -1.33 -13.54
CA LYS A 43 -8.53 -2.48 -12.92
C LYS A 43 -9.27 -2.12 -11.65
N PHE A 44 -8.89 -1.02 -10.99
CA PHE A 44 -9.55 -0.49 -9.80
C PHE A 44 -10.67 0.50 -10.10
N GLU A 45 -10.84 0.90 -11.37
CA GLU A 45 -11.99 1.69 -11.78
C GLU A 45 -13.29 0.96 -11.41
N GLY A 46 -14.18 1.67 -10.71
CA GLY A 46 -15.46 1.13 -10.24
C GLY A 46 -15.38 0.33 -8.92
N ILE A 47 -14.20 0.10 -8.35
CA ILE A 47 -14.02 -0.66 -7.09
C ILE A 47 -14.14 0.25 -5.84
N GLY A 48 -14.26 1.57 -6.04
CA GLY A 48 -14.45 2.52 -4.93
C GLY A 48 -13.17 2.84 -4.14
N LEU A 49 -12.00 2.53 -4.71
CA LEU A 49 -10.71 2.89 -4.12
C LEU A 49 -10.45 4.39 -4.31
N LYS A 50 -9.94 5.04 -3.26
CA LYS A 50 -9.51 6.44 -3.31
C LYS A 50 -7.99 6.49 -3.39
N LYS A 51 -7.46 6.96 -4.52
CA LYS A 51 -6.03 7.23 -4.68
C LYS A 51 -5.62 8.34 -3.71
N LEU A 52 -4.57 8.08 -2.93
CA LEU A 52 -3.93 9.11 -2.10
C LEU A 52 -3.07 10.00 -2.99
N ILE A 53 -3.08 11.29 -2.71
CA ILE A 53 -2.29 12.30 -3.42
C ILE A 53 -1.61 13.24 -2.43
N GLY A 54 -0.57 13.95 -2.88
CA GLY A 54 0.08 14.98 -2.08
C GLY A 54 0.89 14.44 -0.90
N GLU A 55 0.81 15.14 0.24
CA GLU A 55 1.61 14.84 1.43
C GLU A 55 1.18 13.53 2.10
N GLU A 56 -0.12 13.26 2.14
CA GLU A 56 -0.66 12.03 2.72
C GLU A 56 -0.12 10.77 2.00
N LEU A 57 -0.02 10.80 0.67
CA LEU A 57 0.61 9.72 -0.09
C LEU A 57 2.05 9.47 0.36
N LYS A 58 2.84 10.54 0.58
CA LYS A 58 4.25 10.43 0.98
C LYS A 58 4.38 9.83 2.38
N ILE A 59 3.58 10.32 3.33
CA ILE A 59 3.58 9.85 4.72
C ILE A 59 3.21 8.37 4.78
N VAL A 60 2.10 7.98 4.15
CA VAL A 60 1.63 6.59 4.16
C VAL A 60 2.63 5.68 3.45
N THR A 61 3.20 6.10 2.31
CA THR A 61 4.22 5.32 1.60
C THR A 61 5.47 5.10 2.46
N ALA A 62 5.94 6.12 3.17
CA ALA A 62 7.07 6.00 4.07
C ALA A 62 6.79 5.03 5.22
N ALA A 63 5.56 5.03 5.76
CA ALA A 63 5.16 4.09 6.81
C ALA A 63 5.18 2.63 6.33
N PHE A 64 4.71 2.34 5.11
CA PHE A 64 4.81 1.00 4.50
C PHE A 64 6.27 0.56 4.37
N ILE A 65 7.14 1.41 3.82
CA ILE A 65 8.56 1.09 3.62
C ILE A 65 9.25 0.81 4.95
N ALA A 66 9.00 1.65 5.97
CA ALA A 66 9.56 1.45 7.29
C ALA A 66 9.09 0.11 7.90
N GLU A 67 7.81 -0.24 7.78
CA GLU A 67 7.30 -1.52 8.27
C GLU A 67 7.98 -2.71 7.58
N GLU A 68 8.13 -2.66 6.25
CA GLU A 68 8.82 -3.70 5.47
C GLU A 68 10.29 -3.84 5.89
N GLU A 69 11.01 -2.73 6.08
CA GLU A 69 12.41 -2.72 6.51
C GLU A 69 12.59 -3.26 7.93
N ASN A 70 11.68 -2.92 8.86
CA ASN A 70 11.70 -3.44 10.22
C ASN A 70 11.42 -4.94 10.27
N ALA A 71 10.43 -5.40 9.49
CA ALA A 71 10.12 -6.81 9.35
C ALA A 71 11.31 -7.59 8.76
N ALA A 72 11.97 -7.05 7.73
CA ALA A 72 13.14 -7.66 7.10
C ALA A 72 14.38 -7.67 8.01
N SER A 73 14.54 -6.66 8.84
CA SER A 73 15.68 -6.53 9.77
C SER A 73 15.51 -7.37 11.04
N GLY A 74 14.35 -8.03 11.24
CA GLY A 74 14.05 -8.81 12.45
C GLY A 74 13.89 -7.97 13.72
N MET A 75 14.02 -6.65 13.61
CA MET A 75 13.70 -5.68 14.65
C MET A 75 12.25 -5.26 14.43
N GLY A 76 11.31 -6.08 14.90
CA GLY A 76 9.91 -5.70 14.89
C GLY A 76 9.73 -4.42 15.71
N MET A 77 9.42 -3.29 15.05
CA MET A 77 8.80 -2.19 15.77
C MET A 77 7.40 -2.64 16.16
N ILE A 78 7.23 -2.93 17.44
CA ILE A 78 5.92 -3.01 18.09
C ILE A 78 5.36 -1.60 18.04
N PHE A 79 4.67 -1.25 16.95
CA PHE A 79 3.70 -0.18 16.98
C PHE A 79 2.44 -0.77 17.61
N GLY A 80 2.39 -0.68 18.95
CA GLY A 80 1.17 -0.87 19.73
C GLY A 80 0.31 0.37 19.72
#